data_AF-A0A1M3MZZ1-F1
#
_entry.id   AF-A0A1M3MZZ1-F1
#
_cell.length_a   1.000
_cell.length_b   1.000
_cell.length_c   1.000
_cell.angle_alpha   90.00
_cell.angle_beta   90.00
_cell.angle_gamma   90.00
#
_symmetry.space_group_name_H-M   'P 1'
#
loop_
_entity.id
_entity.type
_entity.pdbx_description
1 polymer ?
#
loop_
_entity_poly.entity_id
_entity_poly.type
_entity_poly.pdbx_seq_one_letter_code
_entity_poly.pdbx_strand_id
1 'polypeptide(L)'
;MPSPKYPLKPLLEHRKRMVDDATAELGGAVRVREAADASRARAEADRRAAEERAARVRGEEADRLARGELRAADLARGQAWEIGASAEIGQLTRAVEVAEQNVERARGDEAEARVVLARKMADRDVVVKDEARFADRLKKRGLAVEEEAAEEAFRGGRG
;
A
#
# COMPACT_ATOMS: atom_id res chain seq x y z
N MET A 1 -37.49 -19.56 25.55
CA MET A 1 -36.78 -18.47 26.27
C MET A 1 -35.79 -17.81 25.31
N PRO A 2 -35.51 -16.51 25.41
CA PRO A 2 -34.52 -15.86 24.55
C PRO A 2 -33.13 -16.45 24.83
N SER A 3 -32.41 -16.86 23.79
CA SER A 3 -31.04 -17.37 23.91
C SER A 3 -30.10 -16.29 24.46
N PRO A 4 -29.17 -16.62 25.37
CA PRO A 4 -28.24 -15.65 25.93
C PRO A 4 -27.41 -14.98 24.83
N LYS A 5 -27.33 -13.64 24.86
CA LYS A 5 -26.47 -12.87 23.95
C LYS A 5 -24.99 -13.09 24.30
N TYR A 6 -24.12 -13.09 23.30
CA TYR A 6 -22.67 -13.21 23.50
C TYR A 6 -22.13 -11.99 24.27
N PRO A 7 -21.47 -12.18 25.43
CA PRO A 7 -21.07 -11.07 26.32
C PRO A 7 -20.02 -10.13 25.70
N LEU A 8 -19.17 -10.62 24.80
CA LEU A 8 -18.12 -9.81 24.16
C LEU A 8 -18.54 -9.23 22.81
N LYS A 9 -19.84 -9.19 22.50
CA LYS A 9 -20.34 -8.62 21.23
C LYS A 9 -19.87 -7.17 21.00
N PRO A 10 -19.89 -6.23 21.99
CA PRO A 10 -19.37 -4.88 21.77
C PRO A 10 -17.89 -4.84 21.39
N LEU A 11 -17.09 -5.73 21.99
CA LEU A 11 -15.67 -5.86 21.66
C LEU A 11 -15.47 -6.36 20.23
N LEU A 12 -16.25 -7.37 19.80
CA LEU A 12 -16.21 -7.87 18.43
C LEU A 12 -16.51 -6.76 17.41
N GLU A 13 -17.57 -5.98 17.63
CA GLU A 13 -17.94 -4.88 16.74
C GLU A 13 -16.88 -3.76 16.72
N HIS A 14 -16.24 -3.48 17.85
CA HIS A 14 -15.09 -2.57 17.87
C HIS A 14 -13.91 -3.13 17.06
N ARG A 15 -13.57 -4.41 17.21
CA ARG A 15 -12.47 -5.05 16.48
C ARG A 15 -12.74 -5.13 14.96
N LYS A 16 -13.99 -5.31 14.53
CA LYS A 16 -14.38 -5.21 13.11
C LYS A 16 -14.08 -3.82 12.56
N ARG A 17 -14.55 -2.77 13.25
CA ARG A 17 -14.25 -1.37 12.85
C ARG A 17 -12.75 -1.09 12.76
N MET A 18 -11.96 -1.56 13.72
CA MET A 18 -10.50 -1.41 13.68
C MET A 18 -9.85 -2.11 12.47
N VAL A 19 -10.43 -3.20 11.97
CA VAL A 19 -9.98 -3.86 10.73
C VAL A 19 -10.39 -3.05 9.52
N ASP A 20 -11.61 -2.51 9.50
CA ASP A 20 -12.10 -1.66 8.41
C ASP A 20 -11.25 -0.39 8.29
N ASP A 21 -10.94 0.26 9.42
CA ASP A 21 -10.08 1.45 9.48
C ASP A 21 -8.66 1.12 8.95
N ALA A 22 -8.04 0.04 9.43
CA ALA A 22 -6.72 -0.40 8.96
C ALA A 22 -6.72 -0.80 7.47
N THR A 23 -7.85 -1.30 6.96
CA THR A 23 -8.02 -1.60 5.53
C THR A 23 -8.07 -0.32 4.70
N ALA A 24 -8.77 0.71 5.19
CA ALA A 24 -8.80 2.02 4.56
C ALA A 24 -7.41 2.70 4.57
N GLU A 25 -6.67 2.59 5.68
CA GLU A 25 -5.29 3.07 5.80
C GLU A 25 -4.36 2.37 4.79
N LEU A 26 -4.43 1.04 4.69
CA LEU A 26 -3.68 0.29 3.67
C LEU A 26 -4.04 0.74 2.26
N GLY A 27 -5.32 0.97 1.98
CA GLY A 27 -5.77 1.53 0.70
C GLY A 27 -5.18 2.92 0.43
N GLY A 28 -5.02 3.75 1.47
CA GLY A 28 -4.32 5.03 1.40
C GLY A 28 -2.84 4.87 1.04
N ALA A 29 -2.12 4.01 1.76
CA ALA A 29 -0.71 3.75 1.53
C ALA A 29 -0.42 3.21 0.12
N VAL A 30 -1.27 2.31 -0.40
CA VAL A 30 -1.18 1.79 -1.77
C VAL A 30 -1.27 2.93 -2.80
N ARG A 31 -2.23 3.85 -2.64
CA ARG A 31 -2.38 5.01 -3.55
C ARG A 31 -1.17 5.94 -3.49
N VAL A 32 -0.60 6.15 -2.31
CA VAL A 32 0.62 6.96 -2.14
C VAL A 32 1.80 6.30 -2.86
N ARG A 33 1.98 4.98 -2.74
CA ARG A 33 3.01 4.25 -3.48
C ARG A 33 2.82 4.39 -4.99
N GLU A 34 1.60 4.19 -5.50
CA GLU A 34 1.32 4.31 -6.93
C GLU A 34 1.60 5.73 -7.46
N ALA A 35 1.25 6.76 -6.69
CA ALA A 35 1.58 8.14 -7.02
C ALA A 35 3.09 8.40 -7.03
N ALA A 36 3.84 7.82 -6.08
CA ALA A 36 5.29 7.93 -6.04
C ALA A 36 5.95 7.22 -7.24
N ASP A 37 5.48 6.02 -7.60
CA ASP A 37 5.97 5.28 -8.78
C ASP A 37 5.70 6.05 -10.07
N ALA A 38 4.51 6.64 -10.21
CA ALA A 38 4.17 7.49 -11.36
C ALA A 38 5.06 8.75 -11.43
N SER A 39 5.33 9.38 -10.28
CA SER A 39 6.23 10.53 -10.19
C SER A 39 7.66 10.18 -10.58
N ARG A 40 8.16 9.02 -10.15
CA ARG A 40 9.48 8.52 -10.55
C ARG A 40 9.55 8.28 -12.05
N ALA A 41 8.57 7.60 -12.62
CA ALA A 41 8.52 7.33 -14.05
C ALA A 41 8.52 8.63 -14.89
N ARG A 42 7.81 9.66 -14.42
CA ARG A 42 7.83 10.99 -15.03
C ARG A 42 9.21 11.65 -14.94
N ALA A 43 9.83 11.66 -13.76
CA ALA A 43 11.15 12.24 -13.58
C ALA A 43 12.21 11.57 -14.48
N GLU A 44 12.15 10.24 -14.61
CA GLU A 44 13.02 9.47 -15.52
C GLU A 44 12.76 9.80 -16.99
N ALA A 45 11.49 9.97 -17.38
CA ALA A 45 11.13 10.38 -18.74
C ALA A 45 11.66 11.78 -19.06
N ASP A 46 11.51 12.73 -18.13
CA ASP A 46 11.99 14.10 -18.28
C ASP A 46 13.53 14.14 -18.39
N ARG A 47 14.25 13.37 -17.55
CA ARG A 47 15.71 13.22 -17.63
C ARG A 47 16.15 12.66 -18.98
N ARG A 48 15.55 11.54 -19.42
CA ARG A 48 15.88 10.92 -20.73
C ARG A 48 15.63 11.88 -21.88
N ALA A 49 14.50 12.59 -21.86
CA ALA A 49 14.18 13.57 -22.89
C ALA A 49 15.23 14.70 -22.93
N ALA A 50 15.74 15.16 -21.79
CA ALA A 50 16.81 16.15 -21.74
C ALA A 50 18.14 15.60 -22.29
N GLU A 51 18.51 14.37 -21.92
CA GLU A 51 19.71 13.69 -22.43
C GLU A 51 19.65 13.49 -23.95
N GLU A 52 18.51 13.06 -24.50
CA GLU A 52 18.29 12.88 -25.93
C GLU A 52 18.35 14.21 -26.70
N ARG A 53 17.70 15.26 -26.18
CA ARG A 53 17.82 16.61 -26.75
C ARG A 53 19.26 17.07 -26.78
N ALA A 54 20.00 16.87 -25.69
CA ALA A 54 21.39 17.28 -25.59
C ALA A 54 22.28 16.48 -26.55
N ALA A 55 22.06 15.17 -26.66
CA ALA A 55 22.79 14.30 -27.59
C ALA A 55 22.57 14.71 -29.06
N ARG A 56 21.33 15.07 -29.44
CA ARG A 56 21.01 15.53 -30.79
C ARG A 56 21.78 16.81 -31.14
N VAL A 57 21.76 17.82 -30.26
CA VAL A 57 22.48 19.08 -30.49
C VAL A 57 23.99 18.84 -30.59
N ARG A 58 24.55 18.00 -29.70
CA ARG A 58 25.97 17.62 -29.78
C ARG A 58 26.33 16.94 -31.11
N GLY A 59 25.45 16.08 -31.62
CA GLY A 59 25.62 15.45 -32.94
C GLY A 59 25.61 16.47 -34.08
N GLU A 60 24.62 17.37 -34.09
CA GLU A 60 24.51 18.44 -35.10
C GLU A 60 25.73 19.39 -35.07
N GLU A 61 26.22 19.75 -33.88
CA GLU A 61 27.43 20.57 -33.73
C GLU A 61 28.69 19.83 -34.17
N ALA A 62 28.85 18.56 -33.82
CA ALA A 62 29.99 17.74 -34.25
C ALA A 62 30.04 17.59 -35.77
N ASP A 63 28.89 17.40 -36.42
CA ASP A 63 28.79 17.32 -37.88
C ASP A 63 29.17 18.65 -38.55
N ARG A 64 28.70 19.78 -38.02
CA ARG A 64 29.07 21.12 -38.51
C ARG A 64 30.56 21.39 -38.31
N LEU A 65 31.13 20.94 -37.18
CA LEU A 65 32.54 21.06 -36.90
C LEU A 65 33.37 20.26 -37.91
N ALA A 66 32.98 19.01 -38.18
CA ALA A 66 33.65 18.14 -39.14
C ALA A 66 33.65 18.71 -40.57
N ARG A 67 32.60 19.45 -40.95
CA ARG A 67 32.53 20.18 -42.23
C ARG A 67 33.28 21.52 -42.25
N GLY A 68 33.85 21.95 -41.12
CA GLY A 68 34.54 23.24 -41.00
C GLY A 68 33.58 24.45 -41.03
N GLU A 69 32.31 24.24 -40.71
CA GLU A 69 31.27 25.28 -40.77
C GLU A 69 31.17 26.13 -39.49
N LEU A 70 31.86 25.73 -38.42
CA LEU A 70 31.84 26.43 -37.13
C LEU A 70 32.97 27.45 -37.02
N ARG A 71 32.61 28.65 -36.56
CA ARG A 71 33.56 29.71 -36.19
C ARG A 71 33.91 29.59 -34.70
N ALA A 72 35.00 30.25 -34.28
CA ALA A 72 35.38 30.30 -32.86
C ALA A 72 34.25 30.82 -31.94
N ALA A 73 33.47 31.80 -32.41
CA ALA A 73 32.30 32.31 -31.67
C ALA A 73 31.16 31.28 -31.56
N ASP A 74 31.02 30.36 -32.52
CA ASP A 74 30.04 29.27 -32.45
C ASP A 74 30.48 28.23 -31.42
N LEU A 75 31.77 27.89 -31.39
CA LEU A 75 32.34 26.98 -30.40
C LEU A 75 32.19 27.49 -28.97
N ALA A 76 32.43 28.79 -28.75
CA ALA A 76 32.21 29.41 -27.44
C ALA A 76 30.74 29.36 -27.01
N ARG A 77 29.80 29.55 -27.94
CA ARG A 77 28.36 29.42 -27.67
C ARG A 77 27.96 27.98 -27.38
N GLY A 78 28.48 27.01 -28.14
CA GLY A 78 28.26 25.59 -27.89
C GLY A 78 28.74 25.17 -26.49
N GLN A 79 29.93 25.63 -26.08
CA GLN A 79 30.43 25.39 -24.72
C GLN A 79 29.52 25.99 -23.63
N ALA A 80 29.05 27.22 -23.82
CA ALA A 80 28.13 27.85 -22.86
C ALA A 80 26.80 27.09 -22.77
N TRP A 81 26.29 26.61 -23.91
CA TRP A 81 25.08 25.78 -23.97
C TRP A 81 25.29 24.43 -23.28
N GLU A 82 26.42 23.75 -23.48
CA GLU A 82 26.74 22.46 -22.87
C GLU A 82 26.77 22.53 -21.34
N ILE A 83 27.30 23.64 -20.79
CA ILE A 83 27.27 23.90 -19.34
C ILE A 83 25.81 24.00 -18.85
N GLY A 84 24.95 24.71 -19.59
CA GLY A 84 23.53 24.82 -19.26
C GLY A 84 22.80 23.48 -19.32
N ALA A 85 23.01 22.71 -20.40
CA ALA A 85 22.43 21.38 -20.57
C ALA A 85 22.89 20.39 -19.49
N SER A 86 24.18 20.42 -19.14
CA SER A 86 24.74 19.62 -18.05
C SER A 86 24.12 19.97 -16.69
N ALA A 87 23.89 21.26 -16.43
CA ALA A 87 23.23 21.72 -15.22
C ALA A 87 21.76 21.27 -15.15
N GLU A 88 21.02 21.35 -16.26
CA GLU A 88 19.63 20.85 -16.38
C GLU A 88 19.57 19.34 -16.12
N ILE A 89 20.39 18.55 -16.80
CA ILE A 89 20.46 17.09 -16.62
C ILE A 89 20.82 16.76 -15.16
N GLY A 90 21.78 17.47 -14.57
CA GLY A 90 22.14 17.30 -13.16
C GLY A 90 20.99 17.60 -12.19
N GLN A 91 20.13 18.58 -12.49
CA GLN A 91 18.92 18.84 -11.70
C GLN A 91 17.89 17.72 -11.85
N LEU A 92 17.68 17.23 -13.08
CA LEU A 92 16.75 16.13 -13.36
C LEU A 92 17.21 14.82 -12.73
N THR A 93 18.52 14.54 -12.72
CA THR A 93 19.09 13.39 -12.00
C THR A 93 18.78 13.44 -10.51
N ARG A 94 18.99 14.59 -9.86
CA ARG A 94 18.60 14.75 -8.44
C ARG A 94 17.10 14.58 -8.22
N ALA A 95 16.27 15.04 -9.16
CA ALA A 95 14.82 14.85 -9.09
C ALA A 95 14.44 13.35 -9.16
N VAL A 96 15.12 12.56 -10.00
CA VAL A 96 14.96 11.10 -10.05
C VAL A 96 15.36 10.47 -8.71
N GLU A 97 16.51 10.83 -8.15
CA GLU A 97 16.97 10.31 -6.85
C GLU A 97 15.97 10.59 -5.72
N VAL A 98 15.42 11.81 -5.67
CA VAL A 98 14.37 12.16 -4.70
C VAL A 98 13.10 11.34 -4.93
N ALA A 99 12.70 11.15 -6.18
CA ALA A 99 11.53 10.34 -6.50
C ALA A 99 11.73 8.86 -6.12
N GLU A 100 12.92 8.30 -6.32
CA GLU A 100 13.28 6.95 -5.86
C GLU A 100 13.20 6.82 -4.34
N GLN A 101 13.74 7.78 -3.59
CA GLN A 101 13.62 7.80 -2.13
C GLN A 101 12.16 7.85 -1.66
N ASN A 102 11.30 8.59 -2.38
CA ASN A 102 9.88 8.66 -2.07
C ASN A 102 9.16 7.33 -2.35
N VAL A 103 9.54 6.62 -3.42
CA VAL A 103 9.02 5.27 -3.70
C VAL A 103 9.40 4.30 -2.59
N GLU A 104 10.66 4.30 -2.16
CA GLU A 104 11.13 3.42 -1.08
C GLU A 104 10.42 3.73 0.25
N ARG A 105 10.24 5.01 0.58
CA ARG A 105 9.44 5.41 1.76
C ARG A 105 8.00 4.90 1.65
N ALA A 106 7.33 5.12 0.53
CA ALA A 106 5.95 4.70 0.34
C ALA A 106 5.78 3.16 0.38
N ARG A 107 6.78 2.41 -0.08
CA ARG A 107 6.82 0.94 0.07
C ARG A 107 6.96 0.52 1.53
N GLY A 108 7.80 1.22 2.29
CA GLY A 108 7.93 1.04 3.73
C GLY A 108 6.59 1.25 4.45
N ASP A 109 5.93 2.38 4.17
CA ASP A 109 4.63 2.73 4.76
C ASP A 109 3.54 1.72 4.39
N GLU A 110 3.50 1.25 3.14
CA GLU A 110 2.57 0.19 2.72
C GLU A 110 2.85 -1.12 3.46
N ALA A 111 4.12 -1.51 3.59
CA ALA A 111 4.50 -2.73 4.30
C ALA A 111 4.09 -2.67 5.79
N GLU A 112 4.30 -1.53 6.44
CA GLU A 112 3.86 -1.30 7.82
C GLU A 112 2.33 -1.39 7.93
N ALA A 113 1.58 -0.75 7.04
CA ALA A 113 0.12 -0.81 7.02
C ALA A 113 -0.40 -2.26 6.85
N ARG A 114 0.26 -3.08 6.03
CA ARG A 114 -0.07 -4.51 5.90
C ARG A 114 0.14 -5.28 7.20
N VAL A 115 1.24 -5.03 7.92
CA VAL A 115 1.51 -5.66 9.22
C VAL A 115 0.47 -5.25 10.25
N VAL A 116 0.11 -3.95 10.29
CA VAL A 116 -0.94 -3.44 11.17
C VAL A 116 -2.28 -4.12 10.88
N LEU A 117 -2.70 -4.17 9.62
CA LEU A 117 -3.94 -4.84 9.22
C LEU A 117 -3.94 -6.32 9.63
N ALA A 118 -2.86 -7.05 9.35
CA ALA A 118 -2.73 -8.46 9.72
C ALA A 118 -2.89 -8.67 11.23
N ARG A 119 -2.28 -7.80 12.05
CA ARG A 119 -2.42 -7.83 13.51
C ARG A 119 -3.87 -7.58 13.95
N LYS A 120 -4.54 -6.58 13.37
CA LYS A 120 -5.96 -6.28 13.70
C LYS A 120 -6.89 -7.43 13.32
N MET A 121 -6.64 -8.07 12.17
CA MET A 121 -7.39 -9.25 11.74
C MET A 121 -7.21 -10.41 12.71
N ALA A 122 -5.97 -10.69 13.12
CA ALA A 122 -5.68 -11.73 14.12
C ALA A 122 -6.43 -11.47 15.44
N ASP A 123 -6.39 -10.23 15.95
CA ASP A 123 -7.11 -9.84 17.17
C ASP A 123 -8.64 -10.05 17.04
N ARG A 124 -9.23 -9.68 15.89
CA ARG A 124 -10.65 -9.91 15.60
C ARG A 124 -10.96 -11.41 15.58
N ASP A 125 -10.14 -12.21 14.91
CA ASP A 125 -10.40 -13.64 14.71
C ASP A 125 -10.39 -14.43 16.01
N VAL A 126 -9.61 -14.00 17.01
CA VAL A 126 -9.67 -14.57 18.38
C VAL A 126 -11.06 -14.41 18.97
N VAL A 127 -11.65 -13.22 18.87
CA VAL A 127 -12.99 -12.93 19.44
C VAL A 127 -14.09 -13.66 18.66
N VAL A 128 -13.96 -13.77 17.33
CA VAL A 128 -14.88 -14.55 16.49
C VAL A 128 -14.87 -16.03 16.88
N LYS A 129 -13.68 -16.61 17.10
CA LYS A 129 -13.54 -17.99 17.56
C LYS A 129 -14.16 -18.20 18.94
N ASP A 130 -14.00 -17.24 19.85
CA ASP A 130 -14.63 -17.32 21.18
C ASP A 130 -16.16 -17.23 21.09
N GLU A 131 -16.71 -16.35 20.25
CA GLU A 131 -18.15 -16.26 19.98
C GLU A 131 -18.71 -17.60 19.47
N ALA A 132 -18.02 -18.23 18.52
CA ALA A 132 -18.41 -19.53 17.99
C ALA A 132 -18.41 -20.62 19.09
N ARG A 133 -17.39 -20.65 19.95
CA ARG A 133 -17.33 -21.59 21.11
C ARG A 133 -18.41 -21.29 22.14
N PHE A 134 -18.75 -20.03 22.36
CA PHE A 134 -19.84 -19.64 23.24
C PHE A 134 -21.19 -20.13 22.70
N ALA A 135 -21.46 -19.92 21.42
CA ALA A 135 -22.67 -20.39 20.75
C ALA A 135 -22.78 -21.94 20.81
N ASP A 136 -21.68 -22.65 20.57
CA ASP A 136 -21.65 -24.12 20.67
C ASP A 136 -21.94 -24.61 22.09
N ARG A 137 -21.36 -23.98 23.12
CA ARG A 137 -21.65 -24.28 24.53
C ARG A 137 -23.13 -24.06 24.89
N LEU A 138 -23.73 -22.97 24.40
CA LEU A 138 -25.15 -22.71 24.61
C LEU A 138 -26.03 -23.76 23.94
N LYS A 139 -25.70 -24.15 22.71
CA LYS A 139 -26.42 -25.21 21.98
C LYS A 139 -26.36 -26.54 22.74
N LYS A 140 -25.17 -26.96 23.17
CA LYS A 140 -24.98 -28.19 23.96
C LYS A 140 -25.75 -28.18 25.26
N ARG A 141 -25.77 -27.04 25.97
CA ARG A 141 -26.56 -26.89 27.21
C ARG A 141 -28.06 -26.97 26.94
N GLY A 142 -28.54 -26.36 25.86
CA GLY A 142 -29.94 -26.46 25.45
C GLY A 142 -30.36 -27.89 25.18
N LEU A 143 -29.55 -28.63 24.40
CA LEU A 143 -29.78 -30.05 24.13
C LEU A 143 -29.81 -30.90 25.40
N ALA A 144 -28.87 -30.69 26.32
CA ALA A 144 -28.85 -31.41 27.59
C ALA A 144 -30.12 -31.17 28.44
N VAL A 145 -30.62 -29.93 28.48
CA VAL A 145 -31.87 -29.59 29.19
C VAL A 145 -33.09 -30.23 28.51
N GLU A 146 -33.12 -30.28 27.17
CA GLU A 146 -34.19 -30.97 26.43
C GLU A 146 -34.16 -32.49 26.62
N GLU A 147 -32.96 -33.09 26.65
CA GLU A 147 -32.76 -34.51 26.94
C GLU A 147 -33.20 -34.86 28.38
N GLU A 148 -32.80 -34.08 29.38
CA GLU A 148 -33.25 -34.26 30.78
C GLU A 148 -34.78 -34.14 30.90
N ALA A 149 -35.39 -33.14 30.26
CA ALA A 149 -36.84 -32.97 30.26
C ALA A 149 -37.57 -34.14 29.57
N ALA A 150 -37.01 -34.68 28.49
CA ALA A 150 -37.56 -35.85 27.81
C ALA A 150 -37.43 -37.11 28.67
N GLU A 151 -36.32 -37.30 29.38
CA GLU A 151 -36.14 -38.41 30.33
C GLU A 151 -37.10 -38.32 31.51
N GLU A 152 -37.30 -37.13 32.08
CA GLU A 152 -38.25 -36.92 33.18
C GLU A 152 -39.69 -37.19 32.75
N ALA A 153 -40.11 -36.70 31.58
CA ALA A 153 -41.43 -36.99 31.03
C ALA A 153 -41.64 -38.49 30.80
N PHE A 154 -40.61 -39.19 30.34
CA PHE A 154 -40.67 -40.64 30.13
C PHE A 154 -40.72 -41.44 31.43
N ARG A 155 -40.04 -40.99 32.49
CA ARG A 155 -40.12 -41.61 33.83
C ARG A 155 -41.48 -41.34 34.51
N GLY A 156 -42.03 -40.14 34.35
CA GLY A 156 -43.32 -39.75 34.92
C GLY A 156 -44.53 -40.47 34.31
N GLY A 157 -44.44 -40.92 33.06
CA GLY A 157 -45.53 -41.65 32.38
C GLY A 157 -45.59 -43.16 32.66
N ARG A 158 -44.73 -43.71 33.51
CA ARG A 158 -44.71 -45.15 33.88
C ARG A 158 -45.24 -45.45 35.29
N GLY A 159 -45.77 -44.45 36.00
CA GLY A 159 -46.49 -44.63 37.28
C GLY A 159 -47.99 -44.62 37.04
#